data_AF-A0A962DDV1-F1
#
_entry.id   AF-A0A962DDV1-F1
#
_cell.length_a   1.000
_cell.length_b   1.000
_cell.length_c   1.000
_cell.angle_alpha   90.00
_cell.angle_beta   90.00
_cell.angle_gamma   90.00
#
_symmetry.space_group_name_H-M   'P 1'
#
loop_
_entity.id
_entity.type
_entity.pdbx_description
1 polymer ?
#
loop_
_entity_poly.entity_id
_entity_poly.type
_entity_poly.pdbx_seq_one_letter_code
_entity_poly.pdbx_strand_id
1 'polypeptide(L)'
;GDEFPTVPVHDLIVHPRDNELVVATHGRSVWVTDVSFIQEYESYKDKELHIIKPEEITFSASWSSAPSRWYNDGEPDQASFKIWSNSEQSVHVEIQDENEQAIYTNQAHLHKGLNLITWDYKLNQELALVAEEFKNKDKEQPLNKSLTPISEALRLGHGAYIPKGKYKLIVGGSESNAETELIVK
;
A
#
# COMPACT_ATOMS: atom_id res chain seq x y z
N GLY A 1 13.38 8.00 5.43
CA GLY A 1 14.18 6.95 6.10
C GLY A 1 14.60 7.47 7.45
N ASP A 2 13.63 7.95 8.23
CA ASP A 2 13.89 9.04 9.19
C ASP A 2 13.85 8.54 10.64
N GLU A 3 13.60 7.24 10.84
CA GLU A 3 13.47 6.60 12.14
C GLU A 3 14.74 5.89 12.61
N PHE A 4 15.78 5.76 11.77
CA PHE A 4 17.00 5.08 12.17
C PHE A 4 17.91 6.00 13.01
N PRO A 5 18.42 5.54 14.17
CA PRO A 5 19.27 6.36 15.03
C PRO A 5 20.57 6.83 14.34
N THR A 6 20.90 8.11 14.47
CA THR A 6 22.17 8.72 14.00
C THR A 6 23.38 8.42 14.90
N VAL A 7 23.39 7.27 15.58
CA VAL A 7 24.45 6.87 16.52
C VAL A 7 25.29 5.72 15.94
N PRO A 8 26.51 5.49 16.45
CA PRO A 8 27.31 4.34 16.03
C PRO A 8 26.57 3.02 16.22
N VAL A 9 26.72 2.15 15.23
CA VAL A 9 26.29 0.75 15.28
C VAL A 9 27.48 -0.10 15.68
N HIS A 10 27.30 -0.95 16.69
CA HIS A 10 28.35 -1.83 17.18
C HIS A 10 28.30 -3.22 16.55
N ASP A 11 27.10 -3.74 16.33
CA ASP A 11 26.90 -5.09 15.83
C ASP A 11 25.57 -5.19 15.06
N LEU A 12 25.51 -6.13 14.13
CA LEU A 12 24.31 -6.44 13.35
C LEU A 12 24.19 -7.95 13.19
N ILE A 13 23.02 -8.50 13.49
CA ILE A 13 22.73 -9.92 13.32
C ILE A 13 21.40 -10.11 12.61
N VAL A 14 21.34 -11.09 11.71
CA VAL A 14 20.09 -11.50 11.05
C VAL A 14 19.52 -12.70 11.80
N HIS A 15 18.29 -12.59 12.27
CA HIS A 15 17.63 -13.67 12.99
C HIS A 15 17.26 -14.80 12.00
N PRO A 16 17.70 -16.05 12.24
CA PRO A 16 17.60 -17.13 11.24
C PRO A 16 16.18 -17.65 11.01
N ARG A 17 15.24 -17.39 11.93
CA ARG A 17 13.85 -17.86 11.83
C ARG A 17 12.88 -16.75 11.45
N ASP A 18 13.10 -15.56 12.00
CA ASP A 18 12.11 -14.48 11.96
C ASP A 18 12.46 -13.45 10.86
N ASN A 19 13.58 -13.65 10.14
CA ASN A 19 14.03 -12.79 9.03
C ASN A 19 14.15 -11.31 9.40
N GLU A 20 14.41 -11.04 10.66
CA GLU A 20 14.61 -9.70 11.20
C GLU A 20 16.11 -9.38 11.28
N LEU A 21 16.46 -8.14 10.94
CA LEU A 21 17.78 -7.57 11.20
C LEU A 21 17.73 -6.86 12.56
N VAL A 22 18.57 -7.33 13.47
CA VAL A 22 18.73 -6.79 14.82
C VAL A 22 20.03 -5.99 14.86
N VAL A 23 19.92 -4.69 15.14
CA VAL A 23 21.03 -3.74 15.11
C VAL A 23 21.30 -3.20 16.51
N ALA A 24 22.50 -3.45 17.03
CA ALA A 24 22.94 -2.94 18.32
C ALA A 24 23.47 -1.51 18.18
N THR A 25 22.70 -0.54 18.68
CA THR A 25 23.06 0.89 18.60
C THR A 25 23.69 1.38 19.90
N HIS A 26 24.63 2.32 19.82
CA HIS A 26 25.24 2.91 21.00
C HIS A 26 24.27 3.85 21.72
N GLY A 27 23.86 3.50 22.94
CA GLY A 27 23.07 4.37 23.83
C GLY A 27 21.60 4.55 23.45
N ARG A 28 21.09 3.85 22.42
CA ARG A 28 19.66 3.83 22.04
C ARG A 28 19.07 2.42 21.95
N SER A 29 19.60 1.51 22.77
CA SER A 29 19.18 0.10 22.81
C SER A 29 19.34 -0.58 21.44
N VAL A 30 18.40 -1.45 21.07
CA VAL A 30 18.45 -2.28 19.85
C VAL A 30 17.38 -1.79 18.89
N TRP A 31 17.71 -1.76 17.60
CA TRP A 31 16.76 -1.48 16.53
C TRP A 31 16.49 -2.76 15.74
N VAL A 32 15.23 -3.04 15.43
CA VAL A 32 14.81 -4.27 14.74
C VAL A 32 14.02 -3.89 13.49
N THR A 33 14.30 -4.54 12.37
CA THR A 33 13.56 -4.34 11.12
C THR A 33 13.39 -5.64 10.36
N ASP A 34 12.29 -5.76 9.61
CA ASP A 34 12.09 -6.87 8.70
C ASP A 34 13.05 -6.76 7.50
N VAL A 35 13.77 -7.84 7.22
CA VAL A 35 14.60 -8.00 6.01
C VAL A 35 14.18 -9.19 5.17
N SER A 36 12.95 -9.70 5.37
CA SER A 36 12.37 -10.82 4.63
C SER A 36 12.47 -10.60 3.12
N PHE A 37 12.18 -9.37 2.68
CA PHE A 37 12.27 -9.00 1.27
C PHE A 37 13.66 -9.18 0.67
N ILE A 38 14.75 -8.89 1.42
CA ILE A 38 16.12 -9.06 0.94
C ILE A 38 16.49 -10.54 0.90
N GLN A 39 16.03 -11.32 1.87
CA GLN A 39 16.30 -12.76 1.88
C GLN A 39 15.63 -13.49 0.71
N GLU A 40 14.47 -12.99 0.27
CA GLU A 40 13.76 -13.51 -0.90
C GLU A 40 14.39 -13.08 -2.24
N TYR A 41 15.48 -12.29 -2.23
CA TYR A 41 16.08 -11.70 -3.43
C TYR A 41 16.37 -12.70 -4.55
N GLU A 42 16.96 -13.85 -4.23
CA GLU A 42 17.28 -14.89 -5.23
C GLU A 42 16.02 -15.45 -5.92
N SER A 43 14.83 -15.32 -5.31
CA SER A 43 13.58 -15.80 -5.90
C SER A 43 13.01 -14.87 -6.98
N TYR A 44 13.41 -13.61 -7.00
CA TYR A 44 12.85 -12.60 -7.88
C TYR A 44 13.89 -11.81 -8.69
N LYS A 45 15.18 -12.01 -8.44
CA LYS A 45 16.27 -11.36 -9.17
C LYS A 45 16.21 -11.53 -10.68
N ASP A 46 15.81 -12.72 -11.14
CA ASP A 46 15.70 -13.05 -12.57
C ASP A 46 14.38 -12.57 -13.19
N LYS A 47 13.41 -12.14 -12.37
CA LYS A 47 12.14 -11.59 -12.84
C LYS A 47 12.35 -10.14 -13.27
N GLU A 48 11.72 -9.76 -14.38
CA GLU A 48 11.79 -8.38 -14.87
C GLU A 48 11.08 -7.41 -13.92
N LEU A 49 9.92 -7.81 -13.41
CA LEU A 49 9.12 -7.08 -12.45
C LEU A 49 8.64 -8.04 -11.36
N HIS A 50 8.79 -7.65 -10.10
CA HIS A 50 8.27 -8.42 -8.97
C HIS A 50 7.79 -7.50 -7.86
N ILE A 51 6.55 -7.72 -7.42
CA ILE A 51 5.98 -7.03 -6.27
C ILE A 51 6.24 -7.92 -5.05
N ILE A 52 6.95 -7.38 -4.06
CA ILE A 52 7.12 -8.06 -2.78
C ILE A 52 5.76 -8.03 -2.07
N LYS A 53 5.41 -9.13 -1.41
CA LYS A 53 4.12 -9.27 -0.73
C LYS A 53 3.86 -8.05 0.18
N PRO A 54 2.81 -7.26 -0.07
CA PRO A 54 2.51 -6.10 0.75
C PRO A 54 2.05 -6.55 2.13
N GLU A 55 2.37 -5.74 3.15
CA GLU A 55 1.80 -5.92 4.47
C GLU A 55 0.28 -5.69 4.46
N GLU A 56 -0.43 -6.36 5.36
CA GLU A 56 -1.86 -6.17 5.49
C GLU A 56 -2.15 -4.75 5.99
N ILE A 57 -3.02 -4.03 5.28
CA ILE A 57 -3.40 -2.67 5.64
C ILE A 57 -4.49 -2.74 6.71
N THR A 58 -4.29 -2.04 7.83
CA THR A 58 -5.33 -1.88 8.84
C THR A 58 -6.21 -0.68 8.48
N PHE A 59 -7.49 -0.91 8.22
CA PHE A 59 -8.44 0.17 7.92
C PHE A 59 -8.68 1.04 9.14
N SER A 60 -8.57 2.36 8.96
CA SER A 60 -9.02 3.32 9.95
C SER A 60 -10.31 4.03 9.53
N ALA A 61 -11.32 3.99 10.40
CA ALA A 61 -12.54 4.76 10.22
C ALA A 61 -12.30 6.28 10.26
N SER A 62 -11.18 6.72 10.88
CA SER A 62 -10.83 8.14 10.96
C SER A 62 -10.49 8.75 9.60
N TRP A 63 -10.05 7.95 8.61
CA TRP A 63 -9.72 8.44 7.27
C TRP A 63 -10.93 9.12 6.61
N SER A 64 -12.12 8.55 6.83
CA SER A 64 -13.40 9.07 6.30
C SER A 64 -14.11 10.06 7.22
N SER A 65 -13.44 10.57 8.26
CA SER A 65 -14.00 11.49 9.24
C SER A 65 -13.30 12.84 9.19
N ALA A 66 -14.01 13.93 9.51
CA ALA A 66 -13.39 15.24 9.65
C ALA A 66 -12.38 15.22 10.81
N PRO A 67 -11.17 15.79 10.65
CA PRO A 67 -10.20 15.90 11.73
C PRO A 67 -10.82 16.68 12.89
N SER A 68 -10.53 16.25 14.11
CA SER A 68 -11.09 16.91 15.28
C SER A 68 -10.50 18.33 15.42
N ARG A 69 -11.28 19.28 15.93
CA ARG A 69 -10.83 20.67 16.08
C ARG A 69 -9.73 20.85 17.14
N TRP A 70 -9.50 19.85 17.99
CA TRP A 70 -8.56 19.89 19.11
C TRP A 70 -7.40 18.91 18.99
N TYR A 71 -7.58 17.81 18.25
CA TYR A 71 -6.57 16.83 17.89
C TYR A 71 -6.52 16.74 16.37
N ASN A 72 -5.50 17.37 15.78
CA ASN A 72 -5.15 17.16 14.39
C ASN A 72 -4.01 16.14 14.38
N ASP A 73 -4.36 14.89 14.69
CA ASP A 73 -3.38 13.82 14.74
C ASP A 73 -3.07 13.38 13.31
N GLY A 74 -1.96 13.89 12.81
CA GLY A 74 -1.08 13.18 11.88
C GLY A 74 -1.51 13.18 10.41
N GLU A 75 -0.51 13.18 9.55
CA GLU A 75 -0.64 12.81 8.14
C GLU A 75 -1.37 11.47 8.01
N PRO A 76 -2.20 11.27 6.97
CA PRO A 76 -2.89 10.00 6.78
C PRO A 76 -1.86 8.87 6.75
N ASP A 77 -2.23 7.73 7.34
CA ASP A 77 -1.41 6.52 7.25
C ASP A 77 -0.99 6.30 5.79
N GLN A 78 0.26 5.85 5.56
CA GLN A 78 0.77 5.58 4.22
C GLN A 78 1.17 4.11 4.10
N ALA A 79 0.79 3.47 3.00
CA ALA A 79 1.33 2.18 2.62
C ALA A 79 2.59 2.38 1.80
N SER A 80 3.61 1.56 2.04
CA SER A 80 4.81 1.50 1.22
C SER A 80 4.87 0.16 0.51
N PHE A 81 4.72 0.18 -0.81
CA PHE A 81 4.87 -1.00 -1.66
C PHE A 81 6.33 -1.11 -2.11
N LYS A 82 6.95 -2.27 -1.84
CA LYS A 82 8.31 -2.59 -2.27
C LYS A 82 8.22 -3.34 -3.60
N ILE A 83 8.80 -2.79 -4.66
CA ILE A 83 8.75 -3.35 -6.01
C ILE A 83 10.17 -3.50 -6.54
N TRP A 84 10.50 -4.69 -7.03
CA TRP A 84 11.72 -4.97 -7.75
C TRP A 84 11.51 -4.76 -9.26
N SER A 85 12.43 -4.03 -9.89
CA SER A 85 12.51 -3.90 -11.35
C SER A 85 13.94 -4.18 -11.83
N ASN A 86 14.10 -5.00 -12.86
CA ASN A 86 15.43 -5.28 -13.44
C ASN A 86 15.89 -4.18 -14.43
N SER A 87 14.95 -3.38 -14.93
CA SER A 87 15.17 -2.30 -15.90
C SER A 87 14.59 -0.98 -15.38
N GLU A 88 15.02 0.14 -15.97
CA GLU A 88 14.34 1.42 -15.77
C GLU A 88 13.11 1.46 -16.67
N GLN A 89 11.92 1.55 -16.09
CA GLN A 89 10.68 1.52 -16.84
C GLN A 89 9.60 2.36 -16.14
N SER A 90 8.77 3.01 -16.95
CA SER A 90 7.56 3.67 -16.47
C SER A 90 6.45 2.63 -16.37
N VAL A 91 5.95 2.41 -15.16
CA VAL A 91 4.91 1.43 -14.87
C VAL A 91 3.60 2.12 -14.50
N HIS A 92 2.51 1.43 -14.80
CA HIS A 92 1.18 1.79 -14.33
C HIS A 92 0.85 0.91 -13.13
N VAL A 93 0.64 1.56 -11.99
CA VAL A 93 0.18 0.91 -10.76
C VAL A 93 -1.34 1.05 -10.71
N GLU A 94 -2.03 -0.08 -10.67
CA GLU A 94 -3.48 -0.16 -10.58
C GLU A 94 -3.90 -1.00 -9.38
N ILE A 95 -4.94 -0.56 -8.67
CA ILE A 95 -5.57 -1.35 -7.62
C ILE A 95 -6.98 -1.67 -8.06
N GLN A 96 -7.28 -2.97 -8.15
CA GLN A 96 -8.57 -3.50 -8.55
C GLN A 96 -9.33 -4.09 -7.37
N ASP A 97 -10.65 -3.96 -7.39
CA ASP A 97 -11.56 -4.63 -6.46
C ASP A 97 -11.73 -6.13 -6.77
N GLU A 98 -12.45 -6.86 -5.91
CA GLU A 98 -12.88 -8.25 -6.16
C GLU A 98 -13.67 -8.41 -7.48
N ASN A 99 -14.26 -7.33 -7.97
CA ASN A 99 -15.00 -7.27 -9.23
C ASN A 99 -14.16 -6.84 -10.45
N GLU A 100 -12.82 -6.85 -10.33
CA GLU A 100 -11.89 -6.48 -11.42
C GLU A 100 -12.03 -5.03 -11.91
N GLN A 101 -12.59 -4.15 -11.08
CA GLN A 101 -12.71 -2.72 -11.39
C GLN A 101 -11.55 -1.96 -10.79
N ALA A 102 -10.88 -1.16 -11.62
CA ALA A 102 -9.86 -0.20 -11.20
C ALA A 102 -10.47 0.82 -10.23
N ILE A 103 -9.90 0.97 -9.05
CA ILE A 103 -10.28 2.00 -8.05
C ILE A 103 -9.18 3.05 -7.91
N TYR A 104 -7.94 2.65 -8.19
CA TYR A 104 -6.78 3.52 -8.17
C TYR A 104 -5.91 3.25 -9.38
N THR A 105 -5.39 4.34 -9.97
CA THR A 105 -4.39 4.28 -11.04
C THR A 105 -3.35 5.35 -10.77
N ASN A 106 -2.07 4.99 -10.91
CA ASN A 106 -0.94 5.88 -10.77
C ASN A 106 0.14 5.48 -11.78
N GLN A 107 0.87 6.46 -12.30
CA GLN A 107 2.05 6.25 -13.13
C GLN A 107 3.30 6.47 -12.26
N ALA A 108 4.12 5.44 -12.11
CA ALA A 108 5.38 5.52 -11.38
C ALA A 108 6.57 5.24 -12.31
N HIS A 109 7.68 5.92 -12.09
CA HIS A 109 8.93 5.60 -12.75
C HIS A 109 9.76 4.70 -11.84
N LEU A 110 10.04 3.48 -12.29
CA LEU A 110 10.87 2.54 -11.55
C LEU A 110 12.31 2.63 -12.03
N HIS A 111 13.24 2.73 -11.09
CA HIS A 111 14.65 2.56 -11.36
C HIS A 111 15.04 1.09 -11.31
N LYS A 112 16.21 0.76 -11.86
CA LYS A 112 16.77 -0.58 -11.72
C LYS A 112 17.05 -0.89 -10.24
N GLY A 113 16.44 -1.96 -9.74
CA GLY A 113 16.59 -2.46 -8.39
C GLY A 113 15.29 -2.38 -7.58
N LEU A 114 15.44 -2.16 -6.28
CA LEU A 114 14.32 -2.03 -5.35
C LEU A 114 13.80 -0.59 -5.36
N ASN A 115 12.50 -0.44 -5.59
CA ASN A 115 11.78 0.81 -5.54
C ASN A 115 10.74 0.75 -4.43
N LEU A 116 10.52 1.90 -3.78
CA LEU A 116 9.52 2.06 -2.75
C LEU A 116 8.46 3.04 -3.25
N ILE A 117 7.24 2.56 -3.42
CA ILE A 117 6.09 3.39 -3.81
C ILE A 117 5.25 3.64 -2.58
N THR A 118 5.18 4.91 -2.18
CA THR A 118 4.32 5.35 -1.08
C THR A 118 2.93 5.70 -1.59
N TRP A 119 1.90 5.25 -0.87
CA TRP A 119 0.50 5.49 -1.21
C TRP A 119 -0.32 5.89 0.03
N ASP A 120 -1.01 7.03 -0.06
CA ASP A 120 -1.84 7.62 1.02
C ASP A 120 -3.25 6.99 1.15
N TYR A 121 -3.48 5.78 0.63
CA TYR A 121 -4.80 5.11 0.61
C TYR A 121 -5.93 5.84 -0.14
N LYS A 122 -5.60 6.94 -0.83
CA LYS A 122 -6.56 7.76 -1.59
C LYS A 122 -6.90 7.07 -2.90
N LEU A 123 -8.19 7.02 -3.19
CA LEU A 123 -8.75 6.47 -4.42
C LEU A 123 -8.92 7.57 -5.49
N ASN A 124 -8.98 7.17 -6.75
CA ASN A 124 -9.42 8.08 -7.80
C ASN A 124 -10.96 8.17 -7.73
N GLN A 125 -11.49 9.36 -7.43
CA GLN A 125 -12.91 9.58 -7.12
C GLN A 125 -13.84 9.06 -8.21
N GLU A 126 -13.49 9.28 -9.48
CA GLU A 126 -14.32 8.90 -10.63
C GLU A 126 -14.38 7.37 -10.79
N LEU A 127 -13.22 6.72 -10.68
CA LEU A 127 -13.11 5.25 -10.80
C LEU A 127 -13.77 4.55 -9.62
N ALA A 128 -13.61 5.10 -8.42
CA ALA A 128 -14.18 4.59 -7.19
C ALA A 128 -15.73 4.65 -7.21
N LEU A 129 -16.32 5.72 -7.75
CA LEU A 129 -17.78 5.83 -7.92
C LEU A 129 -18.31 4.79 -8.92
N VAL A 130 -17.64 4.60 -10.06
CA VAL A 130 -18.02 3.58 -11.05
C VAL A 130 -17.94 2.16 -10.46
N ALA A 131 -16.96 1.91 -9.60
CA ALA A 131 -16.82 0.64 -8.90
C ALA A 131 -17.97 0.40 -7.91
N GLU A 132 -18.38 1.43 -7.17
CA GLU A 132 -19.54 1.35 -6.27
C GLU A 132 -20.86 1.17 -7.00
N GLU A 133 -21.07 1.88 -8.10
CA GLU A 133 -22.29 1.77 -8.91
C GLU A 133 -22.42 0.36 -9.49
N PHE A 134 -21.32 -0.25 -9.93
CA PHE A 134 -21.32 -1.62 -10.42
C PHE A 134 -21.57 -2.63 -9.29
N LYS A 135 -20.96 -2.46 -8.11
CA LYS A 135 -21.25 -3.27 -6.92
C LYS A 135 -22.71 -3.21 -6.47
N ASN A 136 -23.37 -2.08 -6.69
CA ASN A 136 -24.76 -1.86 -6.27
C ASN A 136 -25.78 -1.98 -7.40
N LYS A 137 -25.37 -2.40 -8.60
CA LYS A 137 -26.22 -2.44 -9.79
C LYS A 137 -27.46 -3.33 -9.65
N ASP A 138 -27.38 -4.36 -8.80
CA ASP A 138 -28.47 -5.29 -8.50
C ASP A 138 -29.34 -4.89 -7.27
N LYS A 139 -29.05 -3.75 -6.62
CA LYS A 139 -29.77 -3.31 -5.40
C LYS A 139 -30.64 -2.10 -5.70
N GLU A 140 -31.95 -2.28 -5.65
CA GLU A 140 -32.95 -1.25 -6.02
C GLU A 140 -32.81 0.07 -5.25
N GLN A 141 -32.26 0.05 -4.01
CA GLN A 141 -31.87 1.24 -3.25
C GLN A 141 -30.71 0.91 -2.28
N PRO A 142 -29.47 1.36 -2.53
CA PRO A 142 -28.42 1.24 -1.54
C PRO A 142 -28.65 2.28 -0.43
N LEU A 143 -29.42 1.90 0.60
CA LEU A 143 -29.88 2.84 1.64
C LEU A 143 -28.88 3.08 2.78
N ASN A 144 -27.75 2.36 2.82
CA ASN A 144 -26.86 2.32 3.99
C ASN A 144 -25.42 2.73 3.66
N LYS A 145 -24.77 3.45 4.59
CA LYS A 145 -23.34 3.83 4.56
C LYS A 145 -22.36 2.70 4.27
N SER A 146 -22.74 1.47 4.62
CA SER A 146 -21.94 0.27 4.34
C SER A 146 -21.96 -0.16 2.87
N LEU A 147 -22.96 0.29 2.10
CA LEU A 147 -23.15 -0.08 0.69
C LEU A 147 -22.53 0.96 -0.26
N THR A 148 -22.44 2.21 0.15
CA THR A 148 -21.88 3.31 -0.64
C THR A 148 -20.91 4.19 0.18
N PRO A 149 -19.83 3.61 0.71
CA PRO A 149 -18.86 4.34 1.54
C PRO A 149 -18.21 5.54 0.82
N ILE A 150 -17.91 5.43 -0.47
CA ILE A 150 -17.21 6.46 -1.26
C ILE A 150 -18.17 7.58 -1.66
N SER A 151 -19.37 7.27 -2.18
CA SER A 151 -20.34 8.30 -2.53
C SER A 151 -20.82 9.08 -1.30
N GLU A 152 -20.96 8.42 -0.14
CA GLU A 152 -21.29 9.12 1.11
C GLU A 152 -20.12 9.95 1.64
N ALA A 153 -18.88 9.45 1.56
CA ALA A 153 -17.69 10.23 1.91
C ALA A 153 -17.60 11.51 1.08
N LEU A 154 -17.79 11.42 -0.24
CA LEU A 154 -17.79 12.57 -1.13
C LEU A 154 -18.95 13.54 -0.83
N ARG A 155 -20.16 13.03 -0.55
CA ARG A 155 -21.32 13.84 -0.13
C ARG A 155 -21.04 14.64 1.14
N LEU A 156 -20.27 14.07 2.07
CA LEU A 156 -19.88 14.70 3.33
C LEU A 156 -18.62 15.58 3.21
N GLY A 157 -18.00 15.67 2.02
CA GLY A 157 -16.78 16.44 1.78
C GLY A 157 -15.51 15.79 2.34
N HIS A 158 -15.54 14.49 2.62
CA HIS A 158 -14.38 13.70 3.05
C HIS A 158 -13.61 13.16 1.83
N GLY A 159 -12.33 12.80 2.04
CA GLY A 159 -11.53 12.13 1.02
C GLY A 159 -12.09 10.74 0.70
N ALA A 160 -11.94 10.31 -0.56
CA ALA A 160 -12.26 8.94 -0.97
C ALA A 160 -11.08 8.03 -0.60
N TYR A 161 -11.25 7.23 0.46
CA TYR A 161 -10.24 6.27 0.93
C TYR A 161 -10.69 4.83 0.67
N ILE A 162 -9.72 3.91 0.59
CA ILE A 162 -10.00 2.49 0.37
C ILE A 162 -10.84 1.89 1.51
N PRO A 163 -12.01 1.28 1.22
CA PRO A 163 -12.80 0.58 2.23
C PRO A 163 -12.17 -0.77 2.62
N LYS A 164 -12.73 -1.41 3.65
CA LYS A 164 -12.35 -2.77 4.03
C LYS A 164 -12.70 -3.75 2.89
N GLY A 165 -11.77 -4.61 2.54
CA GLY A 165 -11.96 -5.53 1.43
C GLY A 165 -10.68 -6.23 0.99
N LYS A 166 -10.84 -7.14 0.03
CA LYS A 166 -9.73 -7.73 -0.71
C LYS A 166 -9.58 -7.00 -2.03
N TYR A 167 -8.35 -6.72 -2.38
CA TYR A 167 -7.99 -5.98 -3.58
C TYR A 167 -6.85 -6.71 -4.29
N LYS A 168 -6.68 -6.46 -5.58
CA LYS A 168 -5.52 -6.90 -6.34
C LYS A 168 -4.69 -5.68 -6.70
N LEU A 169 -3.41 -5.71 -6.36
CA LEU A 169 -2.44 -4.71 -6.80
C LEU A 169 -1.78 -5.24 -8.08
N ILE A 170 -1.94 -4.49 -9.17
CA ILE A 170 -1.38 -4.79 -10.48
C ILE A 170 -0.36 -3.70 -10.78
N VAL A 171 0.84 -4.11 -11.15
CA VAL A 171 1.86 -3.21 -11.67
C VAL A 171 2.18 -3.67 -13.08
N GLY A 172 1.75 -2.88 -14.05
CA GLY A 172 1.96 -3.15 -15.48
C GLY A 172 3.11 -2.31 -16.03
N GLY A 173 4.16 -2.98 -16.48
CA GLY A 173 5.19 -2.44 -17.37
C GLY A 173 4.81 -2.64 -18.84
N SER A 174 5.61 -2.06 -19.74
CA SER A 174 5.38 -2.16 -21.20
C SER A 174 5.42 -3.60 -21.72
N GLU A 175 6.15 -4.50 -21.06
CA GLU A 175 6.37 -5.89 -21.48
C GLU A 175 6.11 -6.94 -20.38
N SER A 176 5.99 -6.54 -19.11
CA SER A 176 5.73 -7.44 -17.99
C SER A 176 4.73 -6.87 -16.98
N ASN A 177 3.81 -7.73 -16.54
CA ASN A 177 2.83 -7.43 -15.50
C ASN A 177 3.14 -8.26 -14.26
N ALA A 178 3.10 -7.62 -13.09
CA ALA A 178 3.15 -8.29 -11.80
C ALA A 178 1.84 -8.03 -11.06
N GLU A 179 1.31 -9.07 -10.42
CA GLU A 179 0.05 -9.03 -9.70
C GLU A 179 0.26 -9.60 -8.30
N THR A 180 -0.37 -8.99 -7.29
CA THR A 180 -0.38 -9.49 -5.92
C THR A 180 -1.70 -9.17 -5.23
N GLU A 181 -2.03 -9.95 -4.21
CA GLU A 181 -3.22 -9.72 -3.39
C GLU A 181 -2.93 -8.70 -2.29
N LEU A 182 -3.84 -7.76 -2.11
CA LEU A 182 -3.81 -6.72 -1.08
C LEU A 182 -5.04 -6.87 -0.18
N ILE A 183 -4.84 -7.04 1.12
CA ILE A 183 -5.94 -7.20 2.08
C ILE A 183 -6.01 -5.96 2.98
N VAL A 184 -7.19 -5.36 3.05
CA VAL A 184 -7.52 -4.24 3.93
C VAL A 184 -8.48 -4.71 5.01
N LYS A 185 -8.02 -4.77 6.27
CA LYS A 185 -8.76 -5.33 7.43
C LYS A 185 -9.51 -4.28 8.24
#